data_AF-A0A7J9Q0Z7-F1
#
_entry.id   AF-A0A7J9Q0Z7-F1
#
_cell.length_a   1.000
_cell.length_b   1.000
_cell.length_c   1.000
_cell.angle_alpha   90.00
_cell.angle_beta   90.00
_cell.angle_gamma   90.00
#
_symmetry.space_group_name_H-M   'P 1'
#
loop_
_entity.id
_entity.type
_entity.pdbx_description
1 polymer ?
#
loop_
_entity_poly.entity_id
_entity_poly.type
_entity_poly.pdbx_seq_one_letter_code
_entity_poly.pdbx_strand_id
1 'polypeptide(L)'
;MEGTRINDYHNKFKKNNEKAVCLLARAEQDYIAGRLLIIETMLEQGFCLIEQSVEKYLKAWLCLEGINYPLIHNLNNLLDLIITRHPDISNYDWGGLFKILEQRWVAKYDEKYIPLATISTQDLDKIDQMIYEIRKQLPLPADFFDLLLISKMCNNFDVGILWHHQSDALFERNKFFIKT
;
A
#
# COMPACT_ATOMS: atom_id res chain seq x y z
N MET A 1 1.10 -36.99 -7.57
CA MET A 1 0.80 -36.17 -6.38
C MET A 1 1.55 -34.84 -6.34
N GLU A 2 2.68 -34.69 -7.05
CA GLU A 2 3.44 -33.43 -7.14
C GLU A 2 2.76 -32.35 -7.99
N GLY A 3 2.11 -32.73 -9.11
CA GLY A 3 1.43 -31.78 -10.01
C GLY A 3 0.25 -31.04 -9.38
N THR A 4 -0.45 -31.65 -8.40
CA THR A 4 -1.58 -31.01 -7.70
C THR A 4 -1.10 -29.89 -6.78
N ARG A 5 0.03 -30.09 -6.07
CA ARG A 5 0.60 -29.08 -5.19
C ARG A 5 1.09 -27.85 -5.97
N ILE A 6 1.74 -28.05 -7.12
CA ILE A 6 2.24 -26.94 -7.96
C ILE A 6 1.08 -26.06 -8.46
N ASN A 7 -0.03 -26.67 -8.88
CA ASN A 7 -1.22 -25.93 -9.31
C ASN A 7 -1.84 -25.11 -8.16
N ASP A 8 -1.90 -25.65 -6.95
CA ASP A 8 -2.44 -24.93 -5.78
C ASP A 8 -1.57 -23.72 -5.41
N TYR A 9 -0.24 -23.85 -5.48
CA TYR A 9 0.68 -22.72 -5.26
C TYR A 9 0.53 -21.65 -6.32
N HIS A 10 0.46 -22.04 -7.60
CA HIS A 10 0.31 -21.10 -8.71
C HIS A 10 -1.02 -20.32 -8.60
N ASN A 11 -2.12 -21.01 -8.28
CA ASN A 11 -3.43 -20.38 -8.09
C ASN A 11 -3.44 -19.44 -6.88
N LYS A 12 -2.82 -19.82 -5.76
CA LYS A 12 -2.71 -18.97 -4.57
C LYS A 12 -1.86 -17.72 -4.84
N PHE A 13 -0.73 -17.89 -5.55
CA PHE A 13 0.14 -16.80 -5.96
C PHE A 13 -0.60 -15.81 -6.87
N LYS A 14 -1.28 -16.31 -7.90
CA LYS A 14 -2.11 -15.49 -8.81
C LYS A 14 -3.18 -14.71 -8.06
N LYS A 15 -3.93 -15.36 -7.16
CA LYS A 15 -5.00 -14.71 -6.38
C LYS A 15 -4.47 -13.62 -5.45
N ASN A 16 -3.34 -13.86 -4.78
CA ASN A 16 -2.72 -12.88 -3.89
C ASN A 16 -2.26 -11.64 -4.66
N ASN A 17 -1.73 -11.86 -5.86
CA ASN A 17 -1.27 -10.82 -6.77
C ASN A 17 -2.42 -9.95 -7.33
N GLU A 18 -3.51 -10.56 -7.78
CA GLU A 18 -4.71 -9.83 -8.22
C GLU A 18 -5.27 -8.94 -7.09
N LYS A 19 -5.32 -9.48 -5.88
CA LYS A 19 -5.75 -8.75 -4.69
C LYS A 19 -4.79 -7.58 -4.36
N ALA A 20 -3.48 -7.81 -4.44
CA ALA A 20 -2.49 -6.77 -4.24
C ALA A 20 -2.68 -5.62 -5.24
N VAL A 21 -2.86 -5.91 -6.53
CA VAL A 21 -3.07 -4.87 -7.54
C VAL A 21 -4.36 -4.09 -7.31
N CYS A 22 -5.45 -4.77 -6.94
CA CYS A 22 -6.69 -4.07 -6.55
C CYS A 22 -6.48 -3.12 -5.36
N LEU A 23 -5.68 -3.52 -4.38
CA LEU A 23 -5.34 -2.69 -3.22
C LEU A 23 -4.48 -1.50 -3.62
N LEU A 24 -3.45 -1.71 -4.45
CA LEU A 24 -2.58 -0.63 -4.95
C LEU A 24 -3.35 0.39 -5.77
N ALA A 25 -4.24 -0.06 -6.66
CA ALA A 25 -5.08 0.84 -7.45
C ALA A 25 -5.97 1.73 -6.57
N ARG A 26 -6.53 1.16 -5.49
CA ARG A 26 -7.33 1.94 -4.53
C ARG A 26 -6.45 2.85 -3.67
N ALA A 27 -5.29 2.38 -3.25
CA ALA A 27 -4.32 3.18 -2.49
C ALA A 27 -3.93 4.46 -3.26
N GLU A 28 -3.64 4.34 -4.56
CA GLU A 28 -3.36 5.49 -5.42
C GLU A 28 -4.55 6.47 -5.49
N GLN A 29 -5.77 5.94 -5.67
CA GLN A 29 -6.97 6.76 -5.74
C GLN A 29 -7.20 7.55 -4.45
N ASP A 30 -7.07 6.89 -3.31
CA ASP A 30 -7.23 7.52 -2.00
C ASP A 30 -6.12 8.54 -1.75
N TYR A 31 -4.88 8.26 -2.18
CA TYR A 31 -3.77 9.21 -2.06
C TYR A 31 -4.04 10.49 -2.86
N ILE A 32 -4.37 10.35 -4.14
CA ILE A 32 -4.65 11.49 -5.03
C ILE A 32 -5.85 12.28 -4.53
N ALA A 33 -6.95 11.60 -4.19
CA ALA A 33 -8.14 12.25 -3.65
C ALA A 33 -7.86 12.94 -2.32
N GLY A 34 -7.08 12.31 -1.44
CA GLY A 34 -6.66 12.89 -0.17
C GLY A 34 -5.86 14.18 -0.35
N ARG A 35 -4.90 14.17 -1.29
CA ARG A 35 -4.12 15.35 -1.68
C ARG A 35 -4.99 16.49 -2.19
N LEU A 36 -5.93 16.20 -3.08
CA LEU A 36 -6.85 17.20 -3.62
C LEU A 36 -7.70 17.83 -2.53
N LEU A 37 -8.26 17.02 -1.62
CA LEU A 37 -9.05 17.52 -0.49
C LEU A 37 -8.22 18.43 0.44
N ILE A 38 -6.95 18.09 0.70
CA ILE A 38 -6.07 18.93 1.50
C ILE A 38 -5.83 20.29 0.83
N ILE A 39 -5.61 20.31 -0.50
CA ILE A 39 -5.45 21.54 -1.28
C ILE A 39 -6.72 22.40 -1.20
N GLU A 40 -7.90 21.77 -1.27
CA GLU A 40 -9.21 22.41 -1.11
C GLU A 40 -9.57 22.72 0.35
N THR A 41 -8.61 22.70 1.27
CA THR A 41 -8.77 22.99 2.71
C THR A 41 -9.67 22.01 3.49
N MET A 42 -10.05 20.89 2.88
CA MET A 42 -10.79 19.77 3.50
C MET A 42 -9.83 18.80 4.20
N LEU A 43 -9.10 19.31 5.19
CA LEU A 43 -7.97 18.63 5.84
C LEU A 43 -8.36 17.30 6.48
N GLU A 44 -9.49 17.24 7.20
CA GLU A 44 -9.89 16.00 7.90
C GLU A 44 -10.19 14.86 6.92
N GLN A 45 -10.99 15.14 5.90
CA GLN A 45 -11.35 14.16 4.87
C GLN A 45 -10.13 13.76 4.06
N GLY A 46 -9.28 14.72 3.73
CA GLY A 46 -8.05 14.46 2.99
C GLY A 46 -7.13 13.51 3.73
N PHE A 47 -6.86 13.74 5.01
CA PHE A 47 -6.01 12.86 5.81
C PHE A 47 -6.62 11.49 6.08
N CYS A 48 -7.94 11.40 6.23
CA CYS A 48 -8.63 10.11 6.30
C CYS A 48 -8.35 9.26 5.04
N LEU A 49 -8.36 9.89 3.86
CA LEU A 49 -8.00 9.19 2.62
C LEU A 49 -6.50 8.85 2.53
N ILE A 50 -5.62 9.74 3.00
CA ILE A 50 -4.18 9.44 3.07
C ILE A 50 -3.90 8.24 3.99
N GLU A 51 -4.49 8.19 5.19
CA GLU A 51 -4.36 7.06 6.11
C GLU A 51 -4.85 5.76 5.45
N GLN A 52 -6.02 5.82 4.83
CA GLN A 52 -6.59 4.72 4.07
C GLN A 52 -5.71 4.26 2.89
N SER A 53 -4.98 5.18 2.27
CA SER A 53 -4.03 4.88 1.21
C SER A 53 -2.83 4.09 1.74
N VAL A 54 -2.19 4.60 2.80
CA VAL A 54 -1.06 3.94 3.47
C VAL A 54 -1.44 2.54 3.91
N GLU A 55 -2.59 2.37 4.57
CA GLU A 55 -3.10 1.06 4.98
C GLU A 55 -3.19 0.08 3.80
N LYS A 56 -3.72 0.53 2.66
CA LYS A 56 -3.89 -0.30 1.46
C LYS A 56 -2.55 -0.64 0.82
N TYR A 57 -1.57 0.26 0.81
CA TYR A 57 -0.22 -0.09 0.36
C TYR A 57 0.42 -1.17 1.23
N LEU A 58 0.37 -1.02 2.57
CA LEU A 58 0.94 -2.01 3.48
C LEU A 58 0.24 -3.38 3.30
N LYS A 59 -1.09 -3.39 3.17
CA LYS A 59 -1.86 -4.61 2.88
C LYS A 59 -1.51 -5.21 1.51
N ALA A 60 -1.30 -4.38 0.50
CA ALA A 60 -0.87 -4.85 -0.81
C ALA A 60 0.51 -5.51 -0.74
N TRP A 61 1.45 -4.89 -0.02
CA TRP A 61 2.78 -5.44 0.22
C TRP A 61 2.70 -6.81 0.88
N LEU A 62 1.96 -6.93 1.99
CA LEU A 62 1.75 -8.20 2.68
C LEU A 62 1.10 -9.24 1.74
N CYS A 63 0.18 -8.84 0.87
CA CYS A 63 -0.37 -9.72 -0.16
C CYS A 63 0.67 -10.22 -1.17
N LEU A 64 1.53 -9.34 -1.70
CA LEU A 64 2.61 -9.71 -2.63
C LEU A 64 3.60 -10.69 -1.98
N GLU A 65 3.83 -10.54 -0.68
CA GLU A 65 4.66 -11.42 0.15
C GLU A 65 3.97 -12.76 0.53
N GLY A 66 2.70 -12.92 0.17
CA GLY A 66 1.89 -14.06 0.57
C GLY A 66 1.62 -14.14 2.07
N ILE A 67 1.75 -13.04 2.80
CA ILE A 67 1.50 -12.91 4.23
C ILE A 67 0.03 -12.55 4.46
N ASN A 68 -0.64 -13.32 5.32
CA ASN A 68 -1.97 -12.94 5.78
C ASN A 68 -1.86 -11.78 6.77
N TYR A 69 -2.65 -10.74 6.56
CA TYR A 69 -2.72 -9.60 7.47
C TYR A 69 -4.05 -9.59 8.25
N PRO A 70 -4.05 -9.09 9.49
CA PRO A 70 -5.26 -8.96 10.28
C PRO A 70 -6.24 -7.94 9.66
N LEU A 71 -7.55 -8.15 9.87
CA LEU A 71 -8.60 -7.20 9.49
C LEU A 71 -8.71 -6.04 10.51
N ILE A 72 -7.56 -5.53 10.94
CA ILE A 72 -7.45 -4.37 11.83
C ILE A 72 -6.89 -3.19 11.04
N HIS A 73 -7.28 -1.98 11.43
CA HIS A 73 -6.90 -0.73 10.79
C HIS A 73 -5.71 -0.06 11.50
N ASN A 74 -4.83 -0.84 12.14
CA ASN A 74 -3.68 -0.33 12.86
C ASN A 74 -2.43 -0.37 11.95
N LEU A 75 -1.90 0.79 11.58
CA LEU A 75 -0.77 0.91 10.64
C LEU A 75 0.51 0.32 11.22
N ASN A 76 0.77 0.53 12.51
CA ASN A 76 1.95 -0.02 13.21
C ASN A 76 1.97 -1.55 13.13
N ASN A 77 0.84 -2.21 13.43
CA ASN A 77 0.75 -3.67 13.37
C ASN A 77 0.97 -4.22 11.95
N LEU A 78 0.52 -3.50 10.91
CA LEU A 78 0.77 -3.91 9.52
C LEU A 78 2.25 -3.74 9.16
N LEU A 79 2.87 -2.65 9.59
CA LEU A 79 4.29 -2.38 9.35
C LEU A 79 5.19 -3.39 10.08
N ASP A 80 4.87 -3.76 11.32
CA ASP A 80 5.66 -4.74 12.08
C ASP A 80 5.74 -6.09 11.36
N LEU A 81 4.65 -6.51 10.70
CA LEU A 81 4.63 -7.72 9.87
C LEU A 81 5.58 -7.60 8.66
N ILE A 82 5.69 -6.41 8.07
CA ILE A 82 6.59 -6.14 6.95
C ILE A 82 8.04 -6.09 7.44
N ILE A 83 8.33 -5.35 8.52
CA ILE A 83 9.67 -5.23 9.11
C ILE A 83 10.24 -6.58 9.52
N THR A 84 9.40 -7.50 10.00
CA THR A 84 9.82 -8.88 10.33
C THR A 84 10.46 -9.60 9.13
N ARG A 85 10.03 -9.29 7.90
CA ARG A 85 10.60 -9.84 6.66
C ARG A 85 11.64 -8.95 5.99
N HIS A 86 11.51 -7.64 6.17
CA HIS A 86 12.31 -6.61 5.51
C HIS A 86 12.84 -5.62 6.56
N PRO A 87 13.86 -6.01 7.34
CA PRO A 87 14.33 -5.22 8.48
C PRO A 87 14.97 -3.89 8.09
N ASP A 88 15.46 -3.76 6.86
CA ASP A 88 16.05 -2.54 6.30
C ASP A 88 15.07 -1.36 6.23
N ILE A 89 13.77 -1.64 6.19
CA ILE A 89 12.70 -0.64 6.22
C ILE A 89 12.60 0.03 7.59
N SER A 90 13.10 -0.59 8.67
CA SER A 90 13.06 0.01 10.02
C SER A 90 13.89 1.30 10.16
N ASN A 91 14.74 1.60 9.17
CA ASN A 91 15.58 2.81 9.16
C ASN A 91 14.79 4.12 8.93
N TYR A 92 13.52 4.04 8.55
CA TYR A 92 12.66 5.22 8.37
C TYR A 92 11.82 5.48 9.63
N ASP A 93 11.54 6.74 9.93
CA ASP A 93 10.71 7.15 11.07
C ASP A 93 9.20 6.98 10.77
N TRP A 94 8.75 5.73 10.66
CA TRP A 94 7.34 5.41 10.43
C TRP A 94 6.45 5.81 11.61
N GLY A 95 6.96 5.69 12.84
CA GLY A 95 6.19 6.00 14.04
C GLY A 95 5.78 7.46 14.14
N GLY A 96 6.69 8.38 13.80
CA GLY A 96 6.37 9.80 13.69
C GLY A 96 5.29 10.09 12.65
N LEU A 97 5.34 9.40 11.51
CA LEU A 97 4.41 9.57 10.39
C LEU A 97 3.03 8.99 10.69
N PHE A 98 2.97 7.78 11.27
CA PHE A 98 1.70 7.16 11.66
C PHE A 98 1.04 7.94 12.77
N LYS A 99 1.79 8.52 13.70
CA LYS A 99 1.23 9.41 14.72
C LYS A 99 0.52 10.62 14.11
N ILE A 100 1.05 11.20 13.02
CA ILE A 100 0.39 12.30 12.29
C ILE A 100 -0.97 11.86 11.71
N LEU A 101 -1.06 10.60 11.26
CA LEU A 101 -2.28 10.03 10.69
C LEU A 101 -3.29 9.58 11.77
N GLU A 102 -2.85 8.80 12.75
CA GLU A 102 -3.67 8.17 13.80
C GLU A 102 -4.27 9.17 14.80
N GLN A 103 -3.57 10.28 15.11
CA GLN A 103 -4.06 11.30 16.04
C GLN A 103 -5.39 11.96 15.60
N ARG A 104 -5.83 11.73 14.36
CA ARG A 104 -6.98 12.40 13.74
C ARG A 104 -8.30 11.65 13.91
N TRP A 105 -8.26 10.34 14.21
CA TRP A 105 -9.46 9.56 14.52
C TRP A 105 -10.05 9.87 15.90
N VAL A 106 -9.17 10.17 16.87
CA VAL A 106 -9.56 10.49 18.26
C VAL A 106 -10.35 11.80 18.35
N ALA A 107 -10.12 12.73 17.42
CA ALA A 107 -10.79 14.03 17.36
C ALA A 107 -12.31 13.94 17.04
N LYS A 108 -12.83 12.77 16.63
CA LYS A 108 -14.22 12.58 16.25
C LYS A 108 -15.16 12.22 17.41
N TYR A 109 -14.61 11.88 18.58
CA TYR A 109 -15.39 11.32 19.71
C TYR A 109 -15.06 11.91 21.09
N ASP A 110 -14.12 12.85 21.19
CA ASP A 110 -13.76 13.49 22.48
C ASP A 110 -14.04 15.00 22.40
N GLU A 111 -14.76 15.54 23.40
CA GLU A 111 -15.15 16.96 23.49
C GLU A 111 -13.93 17.90 23.60
N LYS A 112 -12.74 17.35 23.85
CA LYS A 112 -11.45 18.04 23.81
C LYS A 112 -10.88 18.08 22.39
N TYR A 113 -11.70 18.58 21.45
CA TYR A 113 -11.23 18.93 20.12
C TYR A 113 -10.06 19.91 20.26
N ILE A 114 -8.85 19.45 19.96
CA ILE A 114 -7.74 20.34 19.66
C ILE A 114 -7.93 20.67 18.19
N PRO A 115 -8.34 21.90 17.83
CA PRO A 115 -8.42 22.30 16.43
C PRO A 115 -7.09 21.98 15.79
N LEU A 116 -7.14 21.35 14.60
CA LEU A 116 -5.96 21.06 13.80
C LEU A 116 -5.00 22.24 13.90
N ALA A 117 -3.90 22.05 14.63
CA ALA A 117 -2.78 22.95 14.51
C ALA A 117 -2.44 22.95 13.01
N THR A 118 -2.27 24.15 12.45
CA THR A 118 -1.94 24.40 11.05
C THR A 118 -1.00 23.33 10.54
N ILE A 119 -1.50 22.45 9.68
CA ILE A 119 -0.66 21.48 8.99
C ILE A 119 0.36 22.29 8.20
N SER A 120 1.62 21.99 8.47
CA SER A 120 2.68 22.58 7.69
C SER A 120 2.76 21.85 6.35
N THR A 121 3.19 22.55 5.30
CA THR A 121 3.58 21.90 4.05
C THR A 121 4.61 20.78 4.28
N GLN A 122 5.43 20.91 5.34
CA GLN A 122 6.41 19.91 5.75
C GLN A 122 5.79 18.57 6.15
N ASP A 123 4.56 18.55 6.68
CA ASP A 123 3.88 17.30 7.01
C ASP A 123 3.38 16.57 5.75
N LEU A 124 3.04 17.32 4.70
CA LEU A 124 2.72 16.72 3.40
C LEU A 124 3.97 16.18 2.72
N ASP A 125 5.09 16.91 2.76
CA ASP A 125 6.37 16.42 2.21
C ASP A 125 6.80 15.11 2.87
N LYS A 126 6.59 14.99 4.18
CA LYS A 126 6.83 13.76 4.94
C LYS A 126 5.94 12.60 4.51
N ILE A 127 4.65 12.86 4.28
CA ILE A 127 3.71 11.86 3.75
C ILE A 127 4.12 11.42 2.34
N ASP A 128 4.48 12.38 1.48
CA ASP A 128 4.92 12.11 0.11
C ASP A 128 6.18 11.23 0.13
N GLN A 129 7.15 11.56 0.98
CA GLN A 129 8.35 10.74 1.18
C GLN A 129 7.98 9.34 1.66
N MET A 130 7.06 9.20 2.61
CA MET A 130 6.60 7.91 3.11
C MET A 130 6.01 7.04 1.99
N ILE A 131 5.11 7.62 1.19
CA ILE A 131 4.47 6.93 0.06
C ILE A 131 5.53 6.54 -0.98
N TYR A 132 6.47 7.44 -1.28
CA TYR A 132 7.59 7.15 -2.18
C TYR A 132 8.43 5.96 -1.71
N GLU A 133 8.79 5.91 -0.42
CA GLU A 133 9.59 4.82 0.13
C GLU A 133 8.83 3.50 0.15
N ILE A 134 7.53 3.50 0.45
CA ILE A 134 6.71 2.28 0.32
C ILE A 134 6.73 1.79 -1.13
N ARG A 135 6.47 2.67 -2.10
CA ARG A 135 6.41 2.31 -3.53
C ARG A 135 7.72 1.72 -4.03
N LYS A 136 8.84 2.32 -3.64
CA LYS A 136 10.19 1.89 -4.03
C LYS A 136 10.51 0.48 -3.56
N GLN A 137 9.95 0.06 -2.43
CA GLN A 137 10.24 -1.24 -1.81
C GLN A 137 9.25 -2.33 -2.22
N LEU A 138 8.13 -1.99 -2.86
CA LEU A 138 7.21 -2.99 -3.39
C LEU A 138 7.92 -3.84 -4.46
N PRO A 139 7.70 -5.17 -4.49
CA PRO A 139 8.31 -6.07 -5.46
C PRO A 139 7.61 -5.97 -6.84
N LEU A 140 7.54 -4.75 -7.38
CA LEU A 140 6.85 -4.40 -8.62
C LEU A 140 7.84 -3.80 -9.62
N PRO A 141 7.53 -3.86 -10.93
CA PRO A 141 8.25 -3.10 -11.94
C PRO A 141 8.25 -1.59 -11.63
N ALA A 142 9.34 -0.91 -11.98
CA ALA A 142 9.50 0.53 -11.69
C ALA A 142 8.42 1.40 -12.37
N ASP A 143 7.91 0.97 -13.52
CA ASP A 143 6.87 1.63 -14.31
C ASP A 143 5.45 1.19 -13.91
N PHE A 144 5.30 0.33 -12.90
CA PHE A 144 4.00 -0.23 -12.54
C PHE A 144 2.95 0.83 -12.24
N PHE A 145 3.32 1.88 -11.48
CA PHE A 145 2.39 2.94 -11.11
C PHE A 145 2.02 3.84 -12.28
N ASP A 146 2.95 4.06 -13.21
CA ASP A 146 2.68 4.78 -14.46
C ASP A 146 1.69 3.98 -15.32
N LEU A 147 1.91 2.67 -15.46
CA LEU A 147 1.01 1.76 -16.16
C LEU A 147 -0.37 1.67 -15.49
N LEU A 148 -0.40 1.67 -14.16
CA LEU A 148 -1.64 1.63 -13.39
C LEU A 148 -2.48 2.90 -13.63
N LEU A 149 -1.83 4.06 -13.61
CA LEU A 149 -2.45 5.36 -13.88
C LEU A 149 -2.99 5.42 -15.32
N ILE A 150 -2.18 5.05 -16.31
CA ILE A 150 -2.55 5.02 -17.72
C ILE A 150 -3.74 4.07 -17.94
N SER A 151 -3.71 2.86 -17.38
CA SER A 151 -4.75 1.85 -17.56
C SER A 151 -6.13 2.32 -17.08
N LYS A 152 -6.18 3.06 -15.97
CA LYS A 152 -7.39 3.66 -15.41
C LYS A 152 -7.90 4.83 -16.25
N MET A 153 -7.01 5.67 -16.78
CA MET A 153 -7.39 6.78 -17.65
C MET A 153 -7.99 6.31 -18.98
N CYS A 154 -7.60 5.13 -19.45
CA CYS A 154 -8.07 4.57 -20.72
C CYS A 154 -9.43 3.82 -20.64
N ASN A 155 -10.06 3.69 -19.46
CA ASN A 155 -11.38 3.05 -19.22
C ASN A 155 -11.62 1.64 -19.83
N ASN A 156 -10.61 1.00 -20.41
CA ASN A 156 -10.73 -0.24 -21.18
C ASN A 156 -9.48 -1.12 -21.03
N PHE A 157 -9.14 -1.54 -19.80
CA PHE A 157 -8.09 -2.53 -19.64
C PHE A 157 -8.45 -3.61 -18.62
N ASP A 158 -8.43 -4.86 -19.11
CA ASP A 158 -8.46 -6.05 -18.29
C ASP A 158 -7.10 -6.17 -17.58
N VAL A 159 -7.09 -5.96 -16.27
CA VAL A 159 -5.90 -6.04 -15.41
C VAL A 159 -5.18 -7.39 -15.56
N GLY A 160 -5.88 -8.42 -16.05
CA GLY A 160 -5.32 -9.74 -16.39
C GLY A 160 -4.27 -9.71 -17.50
N ILE A 161 -4.32 -8.77 -18.45
CA ILE A 161 -3.40 -8.71 -19.60
C ILE A 161 -2.01 -8.18 -19.18
N LEU A 162 -1.97 -7.17 -18.31
CA LEU A 162 -0.71 -6.67 -17.74
C LEU A 162 -0.02 -7.75 -16.90
N TRP A 163 -0.82 -8.60 -16.24
CA TRP A 163 -0.36 -9.71 -15.42
C TRP A 163 0.16 -10.92 -16.21
N HIS A 164 -0.43 -11.28 -17.36
CA HIS A 164 0.04 -12.45 -18.13
C HIS A 164 1.48 -12.31 -18.66
N HIS A 165 1.96 -11.09 -18.89
CA HIS A 165 3.36 -10.88 -19.26
C HIS A 165 4.32 -10.74 -18.06
N GLN A 166 3.82 -10.38 -16.86
CA GLN A 166 4.65 -10.13 -15.68
C GLN A 166 4.65 -11.27 -14.64
N SER A 167 3.60 -12.10 -14.60
CA SER A 167 3.48 -13.24 -13.68
C SER A 167 4.60 -14.24 -13.87
N ASP A 168 4.99 -14.50 -15.11
CA ASP A 168 6.00 -15.51 -15.45
C ASP A 168 7.40 -15.05 -15.02
N ALA A 169 7.69 -13.76 -15.18
CA ALA A 169 8.95 -13.16 -14.74
C ALA A 169 9.08 -13.08 -13.20
N LEU A 170 8.00 -12.73 -12.49
CA LEU A 170 7.98 -12.69 -11.02
C LEU A 170 7.97 -14.09 -10.39
N PHE A 171 7.29 -15.06 -11.01
CA PHE A 171 7.27 -16.45 -10.57
C PHE A 171 8.66 -17.11 -10.69
N GLU A 172 9.38 -16.88 -11.79
CA GLU A 172 10.75 -17.39 -11.96
C GLU A 172 11.75 -16.73 -10.99
N ARG A 173 11.60 -15.44 -10.67
CA ARG A 173 12.41 -14.79 -9.61
C ARG A 173 12.17 -15.39 -8.22
N ASN A 174 10.91 -15.68 -7.86
CA ASN A 174 10.56 -16.19 -6.54
C ASN A 174 10.82 -17.68 -6.34
N LYS A 175 10.99 -18.48 -7.41
CA LYS A 175 11.47 -19.87 -7.30
C LYS A 175 12.82 -20.00 -6.59
N PHE A 176 13.68 -18.98 -6.67
CA PHE A 176 14.98 -18.98 -6.01
C PHE A 176 14.90 -18.76 -4.49
N PHE A 177 13.83 -18.13 -3.99
CA PHE A 177 13.62 -17.89 -2.55
C PHE A 177 12.99 -19.06 -1.80
N ILE A 178 12.40 -20.03 -2.49
CA ILE A 178 11.75 -21.21 -1.88
C ILE A 178 12.75 -22.38 -1.71
N LYS A 179 14.00 -22.24 -2.17
CA LYS A 179 15.04 -23.28 -2.10
C LYS A 179 16.06 -23.12 -0.95
N THR A 180 15.87 -22.18 -0.04
CA THR A 180 16.65 -22.02 1.20
C THR A 180 15.78 -22.36 2.41
#